data_AF-A0A367M145-F1
#
_entry.id   AF-A0A367M145-F1
#
_cell.length_a   1.000
_cell.length_b   1.000
_cell.length_c   1.000
_cell.angle_alpha   90.00
_cell.angle_beta   90.00
_cell.angle_gamma   90.00
#
_symmetry.space_group_name_H-M   'P 1'
#
loop_
_entity.id
_entity.type
_entity.pdbx_description
1 polymer ?
#
loop_
_entity_poly.entity_id
_entity_poly.type
_entity_poly.pdbx_seq_one_letter_code
_entity_poly.pdbx_strand_id
1 'polypeptide(L)'
;HLVINNQVGFTTSRQDDARSTEYATDVAKMIQAPIFHVNGDDPEAVLFVTQLAVDYRMQFKRDVVIDLVCYRRRGHNEADEPSGTQPLMYQQIAKQRTTRELYADALVNAGVLSAEQVQSKIDDYRDALDNGLHVVKSLVKEPNKELFVDWRPYLGHAWTARHDTRFDLKTLQELSSKMLEVPEGFVVQRQVSKIYEDRQKMAAGGLPINWGFAETLAYATLLFEGHPVRMTGQDVGRGTFSHRHAVLHNQKDDSVYVPLANLFDGQPRLDIYDSFLSEEAVLAFEYGFATTTPNSLVIWEAQFGDFANGAQVVIDQFITSGESKWGRLCGLTMLLPHGYEGQGPEHSSARLERY
;
A
#
# COMPACT_ATOMS: atom_id res chain seq x y z
N HIS A 1 3.74 2.87 -13.84
CA HIS A 1 3.61 1.42 -14.06
C HIS A 1 4.40 0.99 -15.27
N LEU A 2 5.11 -0.13 -15.20
CA LEU A 2 5.78 -0.76 -16.34
C LEU A 2 5.21 -2.17 -16.48
N VAL A 3 4.52 -2.44 -17.59
CA VAL A 3 3.99 -3.76 -17.91
C VAL A 3 4.98 -4.44 -18.86
N ILE A 4 5.56 -5.55 -18.42
CA ILE A 4 6.40 -6.40 -19.27
C ILE A 4 5.50 -7.29 -20.10
N ASN A 5 5.03 -6.75 -21.23
CA ASN A 5 4.08 -7.40 -22.11
C ASN A 5 4.82 -8.34 -23.07
N ASN A 6 5.19 -9.51 -22.55
CA ASN A 6 5.79 -10.60 -23.31
C ASN A 6 4.77 -11.40 -24.14
N GLN A 7 3.52 -10.94 -24.19
CA GLN A 7 2.40 -11.48 -24.97
C GLN A 7 1.88 -12.87 -24.54
N VAL A 8 2.34 -13.42 -23.41
CA VAL A 8 1.89 -14.74 -22.93
C VAL A 8 1.95 -14.88 -21.40
N GLY A 9 0.85 -15.29 -20.78
CA GLY A 9 0.77 -15.65 -19.36
C GLY A 9 0.79 -17.17 -19.19
N PHE A 10 1.86 -17.73 -18.63
CA PHE A 10 2.10 -19.19 -18.60
C PHE A 10 2.00 -19.80 -20.01
N THR A 11 0.89 -20.48 -20.33
CA THR A 11 0.54 -21.07 -21.64
C THR A 11 -0.65 -20.37 -22.31
N THR A 12 -1.19 -19.30 -21.72
CA THR A 12 -2.32 -18.53 -22.27
C THR A 12 -1.79 -17.33 -23.05
N SER A 13 -1.90 -17.40 -24.37
CA SER A 13 -1.46 -16.34 -25.32
C SER A 13 -2.60 -15.79 -26.19
N ARG A 14 -3.72 -16.51 -26.28
CA ARG A 14 -4.91 -16.04 -27.00
C ARG A 14 -5.51 -14.86 -26.25
N GLN A 15 -5.69 -13.75 -26.97
CA GLN A 15 -6.21 -12.51 -26.40
C GLN A 15 -7.57 -12.74 -25.73
N ASP A 16 -8.52 -13.37 -26.43
CA ASP A 16 -9.88 -13.61 -25.94
C ASP A 16 -9.94 -14.52 -24.71
N ASP A 17 -8.92 -15.36 -24.48
CA ASP A 17 -8.82 -16.21 -23.29
C ASP A 17 -8.25 -15.43 -22.08
N ALA A 18 -7.43 -14.39 -22.33
CA ALA A 18 -6.71 -13.66 -21.29
C ALA A 18 -7.35 -12.30 -20.91
N ARG A 19 -8.05 -11.65 -21.84
CA ARG A 19 -8.64 -10.32 -21.66
C ARG A 19 -9.77 -10.08 -22.68
N SER A 20 -10.61 -9.09 -22.40
CA SER A 20 -11.76 -8.71 -23.26
C SER A 20 -11.57 -7.36 -23.97
N THR A 21 -10.33 -6.86 -24.02
CA THR A 21 -9.94 -5.59 -24.66
C THR A 21 -8.68 -5.79 -25.49
N GLU A 22 -8.34 -4.81 -26.32
CA GLU A 22 -7.17 -4.87 -27.19
C GLU A 22 -5.87 -4.96 -26.37
N TYR A 23 -5.65 -3.98 -25.49
CA TYR A 23 -4.42 -3.87 -24.71
C TYR A 23 -4.58 -4.41 -23.29
N ALA A 24 -3.54 -5.09 -22.79
CA ALA A 24 -3.45 -5.54 -21.39
C ALA A 24 -3.46 -4.35 -20.40
N THR A 25 -3.15 -3.15 -20.87
CA THR A 25 -3.10 -1.91 -20.08
C THR A 25 -4.41 -1.13 -20.05
N ASP A 26 -5.46 -1.60 -20.72
CA ASP A 26 -6.76 -0.90 -20.78
C ASP A 26 -7.43 -0.72 -19.43
N VAL A 27 -7.08 -1.53 -18.42
CA VAL A 27 -7.50 -1.31 -17.03
C VAL A 27 -7.15 0.09 -16.52
N ALA A 28 -6.03 0.67 -16.96
CA ALA A 28 -5.59 2.00 -16.54
C ALA A 28 -6.47 3.14 -17.07
N LYS A 29 -7.30 2.88 -18.08
CA LYS A 29 -8.26 3.85 -18.62
C LYS A 29 -9.31 4.25 -17.57
N MET A 30 -9.60 3.40 -16.58
CA MET A 30 -10.57 3.70 -15.52
C MET A 30 -10.20 4.93 -14.68
N ILE A 31 -8.89 5.25 -14.60
CA ILE A 31 -8.36 6.44 -13.92
C ILE A 31 -7.82 7.49 -14.89
N GLN A 32 -8.08 7.33 -16.19
CA GLN A 32 -7.60 8.21 -17.27
C GLN A 32 -6.07 8.39 -17.27
N ALA A 33 -5.32 7.36 -16.87
CA ALA A 33 -3.86 7.40 -16.93
C ALA A 33 -3.39 7.33 -18.40
N PRO A 34 -2.39 8.13 -18.81
CA PRO A 34 -1.78 7.95 -20.12
C PRO A 34 -1.06 6.60 -20.21
N ILE A 35 -1.10 6.02 -21.40
CA ILE A 35 -0.51 4.72 -21.72
C ILE A 35 0.42 4.91 -22.91
N PHE A 36 1.70 4.57 -22.73
CA PHE A 36 2.70 4.55 -23.79
C PHE A 36 2.97 3.10 -24.18
N HIS A 37 2.59 2.71 -25.39
CA HIS A 37 2.97 1.42 -25.97
C HIS A 37 4.28 1.59 -26.71
N VAL A 38 5.28 0.77 -26.36
CA VAL A 38 6.62 0.87 -26.93
C VAL A 38 7.15 -0.50 -27.29
N ASN A 39 7.81 -0.61 -28.45
CA ASN A 39 8.46 -1.83 -28.89
C ASN A 39 9.74 -2.05 -28.06
N GLY A 40 9.83 -3.18 -27.38
CA GLY A 40 11.00 -3.55 -26.58
C GLY A 40 12.27 -3.80 -27.39
N ASP A 41 12.16 -4.04 -28.70
CA ASP A 41 13.30 -4.14 -29.61
C ASP A 41 13.87 -2.76 -30.04
N ASP A 42 13.26 -1.65 -29.61
CA ASP A 42 13.76 -0.27 -29.78
C ASP A 42 14.13 0.35 -28.42
N PRO A 43 15.36 0.13 -27.91
CA PRO A 43 15.75 0.59 -26.58
C PRO A 43 15.85 2.11 -26.45
N GLU A 44 16.06 2.86 -27.54
CA GLU A 44 16.06 4.32 -27.51
C GLU A 44 14.65 4.88 -27.34
N ALA A 45 13.66 4.31 -28.05
CA ALA A 45 12.26 4.64 -27.82
C ALA A 45 11.81 4.28 -26.40
N VAL A 46 12.25 3.13 -25.86
CA VAL A 46 11.98 2.73 -24.46
C VAL A 46 12.54 3.76 -23.47
N LEU A 47 13.79 4.22 -23.68
CA LEU A 47 14.39 5.27 -22.86
C LEU A 47 13.57 6.58 -22.94
N PHE A 48 13.20 7.00 -24.15
CA PHE A 48 12.40 8.20 -24.37
C PHE A 48 11.05 8.15 -23.65
N VAL A 49 10.26 7.08 -23.82
CA VAL A 49 8.94 6.97 -23.16
C VAL A 49 9.08 6.84 -21.65
N THR A 50 10.18 6.28 -21.16
CA THR A 50 10.47 6.21 -19.72
C THR A 50 10.70 7.61 -19.15
N GLN A 51 11.52 8.43 -19.82
CA GLN A 51 11.74 9.82 -19.41
C GLN A 51 10.42 10.61 -19.45
N LEU A 52 9.66 10.49 -20.54
CA LEU A 52 8.35 11.15 -20.68
C LEU A 52 7.36 10.72 -19.58
N ALA A 53 7.32 9.44 -19.22
CA ALA A 53 6.48 8.95 -18.13
C ALA A 53 6.91 9.53 -16.78
N VAL A 54 8.22 9.62 -16.51
CA VAL A 54 8.74 10.25 -15.28
C VAL A 54 8.37 11.73 -15.25
N ASP A 55 8.56 12.46 -16.35
CA ASP A 55 8.21 13.87 -16.45
C ASP A 55 6.71 14.09 -16.24
N TYR A 56 5.85 13.28 -16.87
CA TYR A 56 4.40 13.32 -16.65
C TYR A 56 4.06 13.08 -15.17
N ARG A 57 4.61 12.03 -14.55
CA ARG A 57 4.35 11.73 -13.14
C ARG A 57 4.81 12.88 -12.26
N MET A 58 5.95 13.49 -12.55
CA MET A 58 6.50 14.59 -11.75
C MET A 58 5.74 15.90 -11.93
N GLN A 59 5.26 16.18 -13.13
CA GLN A 59 4.45 17.37 -13.45
C GLN A 59 3.02 17.27 -12.90
N PHE A 60 2.34 16.15 -13.14
CA PHE A 60 0.90 16.00 -12.88
C PHE A 60 0.57 15.21 -11.61
N LYS A 61 1.55 14.52 -11.01
CA LYS A 61 1.36 13.66 -9.82
C LYS A 61 0.26 12.60 -10.01
N ARG A 62 0.13 12.08 -11.24
CA ARG A 62 -0.83 11.02 -11.60
C ARG A 62 -0.12 9.80 -12.15
N ASP A 63 -0.81 8.68 -12.08
CA ASP A 63 -0.37 7.41 -12.66
C ASP A 63 -0.16 7.53 -14.17
N VAL A 64 0.83 6.76 -14.65
CA VAL A 64 1.20 6.62 -16.06
C VAL A 64 1.65 5.18 -16.29
N VAL A 65 1.33 4.63 -17.45
CA VAL A 65 1.63 3.24 -17.80
C VAL A 65 2.53 3.19 -19.03
N ILE A 66 3.59 2.38 -18.95
CA ILE A 66 4.39 1.98 -20.10
C ILE A 66 4.06 0.51 -20.37
N ASP A 67 3.51 0.24 -21.56
CA ASP A 67 3.33 -1.10 -22.10
C ASP A 67 4.56 -1.46 -22.94
N LEU A 68 5.51 -2.18 -22.32
CA LEU A 68 6.73 -2.63 -22.98
C LEU A 68 6.43 -3.93 -23.72
N VAL A 69 6.12 -3.80 -25.01
CA VAL A 69 5.77 -4.94 -25.87
C VAL A 69 7.04 -5.69 -26.24
N CYS A 70 7.18 -6.91 -25.73
CA CYS A 70 8.36 -7.75 -25.91
C CYS A 70 7.95 -9.20 -26.15
N TYR A 71 8.88 -10.14 -25.93
CA TYR A 71 8.62 -11.59 -26.04
C TYR A 71 9.33 -12.34 -24.92
N ARG A 72 8.88 -13.57 -24.64
CA ARG A 72 9.53 -14.49 -23.69
C ARG A 72 10.41 -15.47 -24.46
N ARG A 73 11.74 -15.40 -24.29
CA ARG A 73 12.70 -16.21 -25.07
C ARG A 73 12.57 -17.72 -24.80
N ARG A 74 12.25 -18.11 -23.57
CA ARG A 74 12.09 -19.50 -23.11
C ARG A 74 10.66 -19.78 -22.66
N GLY A 75 10.39 -20.96 -22.10
CA GLY A 75 9.13 -21.30 -21.43
C GLY A 75 8.80 -20.38 -20.25
N HIS A 76 7.71 -20.65 -19.54
CA HIS A 76 7.34 -19.83 -18.37
C HIS A 76 8.41 -19.86 -17.28
N ASN A 77 9.03 -21.03 -17.13
CA ASN A 77 10.34 -21.20 -16.50
C ASN A 77 11.31 -21.80 -17.53
N GLU A 78 12.61 -21.83 -17.21
CA GLU A 78 13.65 -22.25 -18.14
C GLU A 78 13.62 -23.74 -18.53
N ALA A 79 12.92 -24.58 -17.76
CA ALA A 79 12.78 -26.01 -18.00
C ALA A 79 11.47 -26.39 -18.71
N ASP A 80 10.57 -25.43 -18.91
CA ASP A 80 9.27 -25.62 -19.53
C ASP A 80 9.35 -25.54 -21.06
N GLU A 81 8.64 -26.43 -21.77
CA GLU A 81 8.62 -26.51 -23.24
C GLU A 81 7.41 -25.75 -23.80
N PRO A 82 7.59 -24.52 -24.30
CA PRO A 82 6.47 -23.67 -24.69
C PRO A 82 5.84 -24.06 -26.03
N SER A 83 6.56 -24.79 -26.89
CA SER A 83 6.07 -25.16 -28.23
C SER A 83 4.85 -26.08 -28.17
N GLY A 84 4.61 -26.73 -27.02
CA GLY A 84 3.42 -27.54 -26.79
C GLY A 84 2.10 -26.75 -26.87
N THR A 85 2.14 -25.43 -26.61
CA THR A 85 0.93 -24.58 -26.65
C THR A 85 1.10 -23.31 -27.49
N GLN A 86 2.33 -22.86 -27.77
CA GLN A 86 2.65 -21.68 -28.58
C GLN A 86 3.59 -21.97 -29.77
N PRO A 87 3.35 -23.00 -30.60
CA PRO A 87 4.32 -23.45 -31.59
C PRO A 87 4.72 -22.38 -32.61
N LEU A 88 3.76 -21.64 -33.17
CA LEU A 88 4.04 -20.62 -34.20
C LEU A 88 4.77 -19.40 -33.62
N MET A 89 4.39 -18.95 -32.42
CA MET A 89 5.06 -17.86 -31.72
C MET A 89 6.52 -18.21 -31.47
N TYR A 90 6.80 -19.41 -30.94
CA TYR A 90 8.17 -19.81 -30.65
C TYR A 90 8.99 -20.15 -31.90
N GLN A 91 8.36 -20.56 -33.01
CA GLN A 91 9.04 -20.64 -34.31
C GLN A 91 9.55 -19.27 -34.80
N GLN A 92 8.81 -18.18 -34.53
CA GLN A 92 9.26 -16.82 -34.85
C GLN A 92 10.33 -16.35 -33.87
N ILE A 93 10.13 -16.56 -32.56
CA ILE A 93 11.10 -16.19 -31.53
C ILE A 93 12.45 -16.90 -31.78
N ALA A 94 12.45 -18.17 -32.18
CA ALA A 94 13.67 -18.91 -32.50
C ALA A 94 14.49 -18.29 -33.65
N LYS A 95 13.84 -17.59 -34.59
CA LYS A 95 14.49 -16.89 -35.71
C LYS A 95 14.86 -15.44 -35.37
N GLN A 96 14.24 -14.87 -34.33
CA GLN A 96 14.45 -13.49 -33.91
C GLN A 96 15.79 -13.35 -33.17
N ARG A 97 16.65 -12.48 -33.70
CA ARG A 97 17.88 -12.05 -33.01
C ARG A 97 17.53 -11.32 -31.72
N THR A 98 18.42 -11.34 -30.73
CA THR A 98 18.12 -10.70 -29.45
C THR A 98 18.12 -9.18 -29.59
N THR A 99 17.35 -8.48 -28.75
CA THR A 99 17.33 -7.01 -28.68
C THR A 99 18.74 -6.42 -28.55
N ARG A 100 19.58 -7.06 -27.73
CA ARG A 100 21.00 -6.70 -27.55
C ARG A 100 21.77 -6.73 -28.87
N GLU A 101 21.59 -7.77 -29.67
CA GLU A 101 22.28 -7.93 -30.96
C GLU A 101 21.78 -6.92 -31.99
N LEU A 102 20.46 -6.72 -32.07
CA LEU A 102 19.86 -5.74 -32.97
C LEU A 102 20.37 -4.33 -32.70
N TYR A 103 20.40 -3.92 -31.42
CA TYR A 103 20.86 -2.59 -31.05
C TYR A 103 22.38 -2.43 -31.18
N ALA A 104 23.15 -3.48 -30.87
CA ALA A 104 24.60 -3.46 -31.09
C ALA A 104 24.95 -3.25 -32.57
N ASP A 105 24.27 -3.97 -33.47
CA ASP A 105 24.44 -3.78 -34.92
C ASP A 105 24.07 -2.37 -35.36
N ALA A 106 22.97 -1.82 -34.84
CA ALA A 106 22.57 -0.45 -35.14
C ALA A 106 23.66 0.56 -34.75
N LEU A 107 24.26 0.42 -33.56
CA LEU A 107 25.35 1.26 -33.09
C LEU A 107 26.63 1.09 -33.92
N VAL A 108 26.93 -0.14 -34.36
CA VAL A 108 28.08 -0.40 -35.23
C VAL A 108 27.87 0.22 -36.61
N ASN A 109 26.69 0.06 -37.19
CA ASN A 109 26.33 0.66 -38.48
C ASN A 109 26.33 2.20 -38.42
N ALA A 110 25.97 2.77 -37.27
CA ALA A 110 26.05 4.20 -37.02
C ALA A 110 27.47 4.71 -36.72
N GLY A 111 28.46 3.81 -36.62
CA GLY A 111 29.86 4.15 -36.30
C GLY A 111 30.08 4.61 -34.86
N VAL A 112 29.12 4.39 -33.96
CA VAL A 112 29.20 4.75 -32.54
C VAL A 112 30.09 3.78 -31.77
N LEU A 113 30.04 2.50 -32.15
CA LEU A 113 30.87 1.43 -31.59
C LEU A 113 31.49 0.59 -32.71
N SER A 114 32.64 -0.04 -32.44
CA SER A 114 33.16 -1.11 -33.29
C SER A 114 32.66 -2.49 -32.84
N ALA A 115 32.75 -3.49 -33.71
CA ALA A 115 32.39 -4.87 -33.37
C ALA A 115 33.24 -5.41 -32.21
N GLU A 116 34.52 -5.04 -32.15
CA GLU A 116 35.44 -5.40 -31.08
C GLU A 116 35.03 -4.78 -29.74
N GLN A 117 34.58 -3.53 -29.76
CA GLN A 117 34.07 -2.87 -28.55
C GLN A 117 32.78 -3.51 -28.03
N VAL A 118 31.90 -3.97 -28.93
CA VAL A 118 30.70 -4.72 -28.55
C VAL A 118 31.09 -6.05 -27.91
N GLN A 119 32.01 -6.80 -28.53
CA GLN A 119 32.46 -8.09 -28.00
C GLN A 119 33.15 -7.94 -26.64
N SER A 120 34.04 -6.97 -26.50
CA SER A 120 34.71 -6.67 -25.22
C SER A 120 33.70 -6.39 -24.10
N LYS A 121 32.59 -5.66 -24.36
CA LYS A 121 31.56 -5.44 -23.33
C LYS A 121 30.87 -6.73 -22.88
N ILE A 122 30.70 -7.70 -23.78
CA ILE A 122 30.10 -9.01 -23.46
C ILE A 122 31.06 -9.80 -22.57
N ASP A 123 32.34 -9.84 -22.96
CA ASP A 123 33.37 -10.58 -22.25
C ASP A 123 33.64 -9.95 -20.88
N ASP A 124 33.76 -8.63 -20.79
CA ASP A 124 33.89 -7.90 -19.52
C ASP A 124 32.74 -8.22 -18.54
N TYR A 125 31.51 -8.31 -19.04
CA TYR A 125 30.35 -8.63 -18.20
C TYR A 125 30.36 -10.08 -17.74
N ARG A 126 30.75 -11.02 -18.62
CA ARG A 126 30.91 -12.44 -18.26
C ARG A 126 32.01 -12.62 -17.23
N ASP A 127 33.17 -12.04 -17.47
CA ASP A 127 34.32 -12.08 -16.56
C ASP A 127 33.95 -11.50 -15.20
N ALA A 128 33.18 -10.40 -15.17
CA ALA A 128 32.70 -9.84 -13.91
C ALA A 128 31.79 -10.82 -13.15
N LEU A 129 30.88 -11.54 -13.83
CA LEU A 129 30.04 -12.56 -13.19
C LEU A 129 30.85 -13.76 -12.71
N ASP A 130 31.77 -14.28 -13.54
CA ASP A 130 32.60 -15.44 -13.21
C ASP A 130 33.52 -15.16 -12.01
N ASN A 131 33.96 -13.91 -11.85
CA ASN A 131 34.77 -13.46 -10.73
C ASN A 131 33.94 -12.95 -9.52
N GLY A 132 32.62 -13.05 -9.55
CA GLY A 132 31.74 -12.59 -8.47
C GLY A 132 31.79 -11.07 -8.22
N LEU A 133 32.21 -10.29 -9.21
CA LEU A 133 32.30 -8.84 -9.12
C LEU A 133 30.91 -8.19 -9.18
N HIS A 134 30.81 -7.00 -8.60
CA HIS A 134 29.61 -6.18 -8.74
C HIS A 134 29.50 -5.62 -10.17
N VAL A 135 28.50 -6.07 -10.92
CA VAL A 135 28.23 -5.61 -12.29
C VAL A 135 27.46 -4.29 -12.36
N VAL A 136 26.94 -3.81 -11.23
CA VAL A 136 26.30 -2.50 -11.11
C VAL A 136 27.34 -1.47 -10.68
N LYS A 137 27.76 -0.59 -11.62
CA LYS A 137 28.78 0.45 -11.37
C LYS A 137 28.36 1.47 -10.30
N SER A 138 27.06 1.67 -10.12
CA SER A 138 26.46 2.60 -9.16
C SER A 138 25.87 1.88 -7.95
N LEU A 139 26.49 0.78 -7.50
CA LEU A 139 26.05 0.13 -6.27
C LEU A 139 26.25 1.11 -5.12
N VAL A 140 25.16 1.51 -4.47
CA VAL A 140 25.20 2.32 -3.26
C VAL A 140 25.80 1.47 -2.14
N LYS A 141 27.12 1.61 -1.91
CA LYS A 141 27.86 0.84 -0.90
C LYS A 141 27.52 1.30 0.53
N GLU A 142 27.19 2.58 0.68
CA GLU A 142 26.68 3.13 1.93
C GLU A 142 25.20 3.48 1.76
N PRO A 143 24.29 2.67 2.32
CA PRO A 143 22.86 2.95 2.23
C PRO A 143 22.55 4.30 2.88
N ASN A 144 21.71 5.12 2.24
CA ASN A 144 21.17 6.30 2.90
C ASN A 144 20.25 5.85 4.05
N LYS A 145 20.78 5.88 5.28
CA LYS A 145 20.09 5.43 6.50
C LYS A 145 18.80 6.20 6.77
N GLU A 146 18.63 7.42 6.27
CA GLU A 146 17.41 8.22 6.42
C GLU A 146 16.21 7.56 5.70
N LEU A 147 16.45 6.75 4.69
CA LEU A 147 15.42 6.03 3.93
C LEU A 147 15.10 4.66 4.53
N PHE A 148 15.85 4.20 5.54
CA PHE A 148 15.63 2.91 6.17
C PHE A 148 14.74 3.08 7.40
N VAL A 149 13.72 2.23 7.45
CA VAL A 149 12.79 2.15 8.57
C VAL A 149 13.51 1.45 9.73
N ASP A 150 13.71 2.17 10.84
CA ASP A 150 14.43 1.63 11.99
C ASP A 150 13.50 0.90 12.98
N TRP A 151 13.46 -0.41 12.85
CA TRP A 151 12.73 -1.29 13.77
C TRP A 151 13.55 -1.74 14.99
N ARG A 152 14.85 -1.40 15.07
CA ARG A 152 15.75 -1.88 16.14
C ARG A 152 15.22 -1.62 17.56
N PRO A 153 14.56 -0.48 17.88
CA PRO A 153 14.00 -0.26 19.21
C PRO A 153 12.95 -1.29 19.65
N TYR A 154 12.29 -1.94 18.68
CA TYR A 154 11.16 -2.85 18.89
C TYR A 154 11.54 -4.33 18.73
N LEU A 155 12.82 -4.65 18.52
CA LEU A 155 13.31 -6.02 18.42
C LEU A 155 13.65 -6.62 19.78
N GLY A 156 13.58 -7.95 19.89
CA GLY A 156 14.06 -8.69 21.06
C GLY A 156 13.11 -8.69 22.26
N HIS A 157 11.87 -8.22 22.08
CA HIS A 157 10.82 -8.25 23.10
C HIS A 157 9.95 -9.50 22.93
N ALA A 158 9.53 -10.11 24.04
CA ALA A 158 8.52 -11.16 24.00
C ALA A 158 7.13 -10.56 23.78
N TRP A 159 6.24 -11.28 23.09
CA TRP A 159 4.84 -10.85 22.93
C TRP A 159 4.09 -10.71 24.27
N THR A 160 4.59 -11.37 25.33
CA THR A 160 4.07 -11.28 26.71
C THR A 160 4.68 -10.15 27.53
N ALA A 161 5.56 -9.33 26.93
CA ALA A 161 6.14 -8.19 27.61
C ALA A 161 5.04 -7.26 28.13
N ARG A 162 5.09 -6.94 29.42
CA ARG A 162 4.17 -5.97 30.02
C ARG A 162 4.74 -4.58 29.83
N HIS A 163 3.92 -3.70 29.28
CA HIS A 163 4.20 -2.28 29.18
C HIS A 163 3.30 -1.50 30.14
N ASP A 164 3.83 -0.40 30.68
CA ASP A 164 3.04 0.51 31.53
C ASP A 164 2.16 1.37 30.64
N THR A 165 0.86 1.07 30.61
CA THR A 165 -0.16 1.83 29.87
C THR A 165 -0.98 2.74 30.78
N ARG A 166 -0.52 2.98 32.01
CA ARG A 166 -1.15 3.96 32.90
C ARG A 166 -0.90 5.36 32.36
N PHE A 167 -1.87 6.24 32.54
CA PHE A 167 -1.79 7.63 32.11
C PHE A 167 -2.21 8.57 33.25
N ASP A 168 -1.64 9.77 33.28
CA ASP A 168 -1.98 10.76 34.29
C ASP A 168 -3.43 11.21 34.14
N LEU A 169 -4.23 11.05 35.20
CA LEU A 169 -5.67 11.32 35.16
C LEU A 169 -5.97 12.79 34.85
N LYS A 170 -5.17 13.72 35.38
CA LYS A 170 -5.38 15.14 35.15
C LYS A 170 -5.16 15.48 33.67
N THR A 171 -4.07 14.99 33.10
CA THR A 171 -3.75 15.15 31.68
C THR A 171 -4.82 14.50 30.80
N LEU A 172 -5.33 13.31 31.19
CA LEU A 172 -6.43 12.66 30.48
C LEU A 172 -7.70 13.52 30.45
N GLN A 173 -8.04 14.17 31.57
CA GLN A 173 -9.18 15.07 31.68
C GLN A 173 -9.00 16.35 30.84
N GLU A 174 -7.78 16.89 30.76
CA GLU A 174 -7.45 18.03 29.92
C GLU A 174 -7.59 17.66 28.42
N LEU A 175 -7.04 16.52 28.00
CA LEU A 175 -7.20 15.99 26.63
C LEU A 175 -8.66 15.71 26.29
N SER A 176 -9.40 15.09 27.21
CA SER A 176 -10.84 14.86 27.06
C SER A 176 -11.61 16.15 26.86
N SER A 177 -11.29 17.20 27.63
CA SER A 177 -11.97 18.49 27.53
C SER A 177 -11.71 19.12 26.16
N LYS A 178 -10.47 19.04 25.67
CA LYS A 178 -10.09 19.52 24.34
C LYS A 178 -10.75 18.76 23.19
N MET A 179 -10.80 17.43 23.29
CA MET A 179 -11.45 16.59 22.29
C MET A 179 -12.96 16.82 22.17
N LEU A 180 -13.61 17.30 23.25
CA LEU A 180 -15.04 17.59 23.29
C LEU A 180 -15.36 19.07 22.99
N GLU A 181 -14.33 19.88 22.70
CA GLU A 181 -14.46 21.26 22.26
C GLU A 181 -14.81 21.31 20.76
N VAL A 182 -15.86 22.05 20.43
CA VAL A 182 -16.31 22.24 19.05
C VAL A 182 -16.14 23.74 18.71
N PRO A 183 -15.59 24.09 17.53
CA PRO A 183 -15.37 25.48 17.16
C PRO A 183 -16.65 26.32 17.17
N GLU A 184 -16.51 27.61 17.50
CA GLU A 184 -17.62 28.55 17.47
C GLU A 184 -18.30 28.57 16.09
N GLY A 185 -19.62 28.50 16.06
CA GLY A 185 -20.41 28.51 14.83
C GLY A 185 -20.48 27.16 14.08
N PHE A 186 -19.80 26.12 14.57
CA PHE A 186 -19.90 24.78 14.00
C PHE A 186 -21.18 24.08 14.47
N VAL A 187 -22.10 23.81 13.54
CA VAL A 187 -23.41 23.22 13.86
C VAL A 187 -23.29 21.70 13.80
N VAL A 188 -23.24 21.05 14.95
CA VAL A 188 -23.22 19.59 15.06
C VAL A 188 -24.64 19.04 14.94
N GLN A 189 -24.77 17.88 14.29
CA GLN A 189 -26.02 17.14 14.18
C GLN A 189 -26.57 16.75 15.58
N ARG A 190 -27.89 16.71 15.76
CA ARG A 190 -28.54 16.55 17.08
C ARG A 190 -28.14 15.26 17.83
N GLN A 191 -28.12 14.11 17.18
CA GLN A 191 -27.71 12.83 17.76
C GLN A 191 -26.22 12.83 18.09
N VAL A 192 -25.38 13.44 17.25
CA VAL A 192 -23.94 13.58 17.52
C VAL A 192 -23.68 14.50 18.71
N SER A 193 -24.43 15.60 18.83
CA SER A 193 -24.38 16.49 20.01
C SER A 193 -24.71 15.72 21.29
N LYS A 194 -25.69 14.82 21.23
CA LYS A 194 -26.07 13.97 22.37
C LYS A 194 -24.93 13.04 22.80
N ILE A 195 -24.20 12.47 21.85
CA ILE A 195 -23.01 11.65 22.13
C ILE A 195 -21.93 12.48 22.82
N TYR A 196 -21.71 13.73 22.40
CA TYR A 196 -20.73 14.62 23.04
C TYR A 196 -21.14 15.01 24.46
N GLU A 197 -22.41 15.32 24.71
CA GLU A 197 -22.94 15.56 26.06
C GLU A 197 -22.72 14.34 26.98
N ASP A 198 -22.96 13.14 26.47
CA ASP A 198 -22.78 11.93 27.27
C ASP A 198 -21.29 11.65 27.52
N ARG A 199 -20.40 11.92 26.55
CA ARG A 199 -18.93 11.89 26.75
C ARG A 199 -18.46 12.92 27.79
N GLN A 200 -19.03 14.13 27.81
CA GLN A 200 -18.73 15.12 28.86
C GLN A 200 -19.11 14.60 30.25
N LYS A 201 -20.26 13.94 30.39
CA LYS A 201 -20.66 13.30 31.64
C LYS A 201 -19.76 12.13 32.01
N MET A 202 -19.30 11.35 31.03
CA MET A 202 -18.32 10.29 31.25
C MET A 202 -17.00 10.84 31.78
N ALA A 203 -16.48 11.92 31.16
CA ALA A 203 -15.26 12.59 31.59
C ALA A 203 -15.36 13.15 33.01
N ALA A 204 -16.55 13.63 33.39
CA ALA A 204 -16.84 14.13 34.73
C ALA A 204 -17.14 13.01 35.77
N GLY A 205 -17.14 11.74 35.37
CA GLY A 205 -17.46 10.61 36.26
C GLY A 205 -18.95 10.42 36.55
N GLY A 206 -19.83 11.15 35.85
CA GLY A 206 -21.29 11.03 35.97
C GLY A 206 -21.90 9.87 35.16
N LEU A 207 -21.15 9.30 34.22
CA LEU A 207 -21.50 8.09 33.46
C LEU A 207 -20.29 7.16 33.33
N PRO A 208 -20.49 5.83 33.24
CA PRO A 208 -19.41 4.91 32.86
C PRO A 208 -18.90 5.20 31.45
N ILE A 209 -17.58 5.14 31.28
CA ILE A 209 -16.94 5.28 29.96
C ILE A 209 -17.35 4.09 29.08
N ASN A 210 -17.81 4.40 27.86
CA ASN A 210 -18.14 3.39 26.85
C ASN A 210 -16.95 3.14 25.89
N TRP A 211 -17.12 2.17 24.98
CA TRP A 211 -16.06 1.78 24.03
C TRP A 211 -15.58 2.94 23.16
N GLY A 212 -16.51 3.63 22.47
CA GLY A 212 -16.15 4.71 21.55
C GLY A 212 -15.43 5.87 22.23
N PHE A 213 -15.75 6.17 23.50
CA PHE A 213 -15.03 7.20 24.23
C PHE A 213 -13.65 6.72 24.71
N ALA A 214 -13.56 5.51 25.27
CA ALA A 214 -12.28 4.92 25.67
C ALA A 214 -11.29 4.81 24.50
N GLU A 215 -11.78 4.39 23.33
CA GLU A 215 -11.02 4.32 22.07
C GLU A 215 -10.44 5.69 21.71
N THR A 216 -11.27 6.74 21.66
CA THR A 216 -10.80 8.09 21.31
C THR A 216 -9.85 8.68 22.36
N LEU A 217 -10.03 8.35 23.64
CA LEU A 217 -9.09 8.72 24.70
C LEU A 217 -7.73 8.05 24.51
N ALA A 218 -7.69 6.77 24.16
CA ALA A 218 -6.44 6.06 23.86
C ALA A 218 -5.68 6.69 22.67
N TYR A 219 -6.40 7.14 21.64
CA TYR A 219 -5.77 7.87 20.53
C TYR A 219 -5.22 9.22 20.99
N ALA A 220 -5.96 9.96 21.84
CA ALA A 220 -5.50 11.22 22.39
C ALA A 220 -4.23 11.07 23.23
N THR A 221 -4.12 10.01 24.04
CA THR A 221 -2.91 9.76 24.85
C THR A 221 -1.72 9.42 23.97
N LEU A 222 -1.89 8.59 22.93
CA LEU A 222 -0.82 8.27 21.99
C LEU A 222 -0.30 9.52 21.26
N LEU A 223 -1.21 10.38 20.78
CA LEU A 223 -0.84 11.65 20.15
C LEU A 223 -0.10 12.55 21.14
N PHE A 224 -0.55 12.63 22.40
CA PHE A 224 0.13 13.40 23.43
C PHE A 224 1.55 12.87 23.73
N GLU A 225 1.74 11.55 23.69
CA GLU A 225 3.04 10.88 23.91
C GLU A 225 3.97 10.91 22.69
N GLY A 226 3.54 11.49 21.57
CA GLY A 226 4.39 11.64 20.38
C GLY A 226 4.20 10.54 19.32
N HIS A 227 3.18 9.69 19.47
CA HIS A 227 2.88 8.60 18.53
C HIS A 227 1.79 9.03 17.52
N PRO A 228 2.10 9.09 16.22
CA PRO A 228 1.09 9.31 15.18
C PRO A 228 0.04 8.18 15.18
N VAL A 229 -1.19 8.53 14.83
CA VAL A 229 -2.30 7.57 14.72
C VAL A 229 -2.87 7.65 13.32
N ARG A 230 -3.00 6.50 12.67
CA ARG A 230 -3.62 6.34 11.35
C ARG A 230 -4.74 5.31 11.43
N MET A 231 -5.92 5.67 10.95
CA MET A 231 -7.05 4.77 10.83
C MET A 231 -7.66 4.86 9.44
N THR A 232 -7.78 3.73 8.77
CA THR A 232 -8.38 3.62 7.45
C THR A 232 -9.38 2.48 7.42
N GLY A 233 -10.53 2.70 6.78
CA GLY A 233 -11.56 1.70 6.58
C GLY A 233 -12.83 2.35 6.08
N GLN A 234 -13.85 1.56 5.78
CA GLN A 234 -15.12 2.10 5.31
C GLN A 234 -15.85 2.79 6.48
N ASP A 235 -16.18 4.08 6.30
CA ASP A 235 -16.94 4.90 7.27
C ASP A 235 -16.30 5.05 8.66
N VAL A 236 -14.99 4.87 8.81
CA VAL A 236 -14.27 4.90 10.10
C VAL A 236 -14.36 6.24 10.82
N GLY A 237 -14.53 7.35 10.10
CA GLY A 237 -14.64 8.69 10.68
C GLY A 237 -15.85 8.84 11.60
N ARG A 238 -17.00 8.31 11.17
CA ARG A 238 -18.21 8.17 11.99
C ARG A 238 -18.17 6.90 12.85
N GLY A 239 -17.61 5.83 12.30
CA GLY A 239 -17.78 4.45 12.72
C GLY A 239 -19.05 3.85 12.11
N THR A 240 -18.97 2.60 11.64
CA THR A 240 -20.12 1.83 11.11
C THR A 240 -21.32 1.91 12.05
N PHE A 241 -21.09 1.72 13.34
CA PHE A 241 -22.10 1.69 14.40
C PHE A 241 -22.41 3.07 15.00
N SER A 242 -21.95 4.15 14.35
CA SER A 242 -22.14 5.54 14.81
C SER A 242 -21.64 5.79 16.24
N HIS A 243 -20.58 5.10 16.65
CA HIS A 243 -20.04 5.15 18.00
C HIS A 243 -18.84 6.09 18.15
N ARG A 244 -18.11 6.36 17.04
CA ARG A 244 -16.80 7.01 17.07
C ARG A 244 -16.88 8.52 16.90
N HIS A 245 -17.51 9.00 15.82
CA HIS A 245 -17.61 10.44 15.50
C HIS A 245 -16.29 11.20 15.72
N ALA A 246 -15.19 10.63 15.23
CA ALA A 246 -13.87 11.27 15.25
C ALA A 246 -13.80 12.40 14.21
N VAL A 247 -14.60 12.30 13.15
CA VAL A 247 -14.81 13.32 12.12
C VAL A 247 -16.19 13.93 12.31
N LEU A 248 -16.24 15.24 12.54
CA LEU A 248 -17.48 16.01 12.66
C LEU A 248 -17.78 16.73 11.35
N HIS A 249 -19.05 16.79 10.97
CA HIS A 249 -19.54 17.48 9.78
C HIS A 249 -20.50 18.60 10.16
N ASN A 250 -20.19 19.83 9.74
CA ASN A 250 -21.00 21.01 10.01
C ASN A 250 -22.30 20.96 9.20
N GLN A 251 -23.44 20.95 9.87
CA GLN A 251 -24.76 20.89 9.24
C GLN A 251 -25.10 22.14 8.42
N LYS A 252 -24.34 23.24 8.59
CA LYS A 252 -24.57 24.49 7.88
C LYS A 252 -23.88 24.56 6.51
N ASP A 253 -22.65 24.06 6.40
CA ASP A 253 -21.78 24.30 5.24
C ASP A 253 -20.91 23.10 4.83
N ASP A 254 -21.12 21.92 5.44
CA ASP A 254 -20.39 20.68 5.16
C ASP A 254 -18.88 20.73 5.47
N SER A 255 -18.41 21.78 6.16
CA SER A 255 -17.04 21.83 6.66
C SER A 255 -16.81 20.71 7.69
N VAL A 256 -15.60 20.15 7.64
CA VAL A 256 -15.18 19.04 8.49
C VAL A 256 -14.28 19.52 9.61
N TYR A 257 -14.50 19.03 10.83
CA TYR A 257 -13.63 19.25 11.98
C TYR A 257 -13.27 17.92 12.64
N VAL A 258 -11.98 17.73 12.95
CA VAL A 258 -11.46 16.51 13.59
C VAL A 258 -10.83 16.91 14.93
N PRO A 259 -11.56 16.78 16.06
CA PRO A 259 -11.08 17.26 17.35
C PRO A 259 -9.74 16.63 17.79
N LEU A 260 -9.56 15.34 17.52
CA LEU A 260 -8.31 14.62 17.84
C LEU A 260 -7.11 15.13 17.04
N ALA A 261 -7.30 15.83 15.92
CA ALA A 261 -6.24 16.49 15.16
C ALA A 261 -5.92 17.91 15.66
N ASN A 262 -6.62 18.39 16.69
CA ASN A 262 -6.57 19.77 17.20
C ASN A 262 -6.49 19.82 18.74
N LEU A 263 -5.78 18.88 19.37
CA LEU A 263 -5.56 18.80 20.81
C LEU A 263 -4.56 19.87 21.28
N PHE A 264 -3.45 20.07 20.55
CA PHE A 264 -2.42 21.06 20.86
C PHE A 264 -1.52 21.38 19.65
N ASP A 265 -0.86 22.53 19.68
CA ASP A 265 0.05 22.96 18.62
C ASP A 265 1.27 22.03 18.52
N GLY A 266 1.57 21.56 17.30
CA GLY A 266 2.71 20.69 17.05
C GLY A 266 2.49 19.22 17.43
N GLN A 267 1.26 18.79 17.69
CA GLN A 267 0.94 17.38 17.92
C GLN A 267 1.35 16.48 16.74
N PRO A 268 1.58 15.17 16.99
CA PRO A 268 1.76 14.19 15.93
C PRO A 268 0.55 14.13 14.98
N ARG A 269 0.82 13.63 13.78
CA ARG A 269 -0.21 13.49 12.75
C ARG A 269 -1.29 12.48 13.18
N LEU A 270 -2.53 12.91 13.06
CA LEU A 270 -3.69 12.02 13.05
C LEU A 270 -4.24 11.95 11.62
N ASP A 271 -4.35 10.74 11.12
CA ASP A 271 -4.89 10.44 9.81
C ASP A 271 -6.12 9.54 9.95
N ILE A 272 -7.29 10.04 9.58
CA ILE A 272 -8.52 9.23 9.55
C ILE A 272 -9.09 9.32 8.14
N TYR A 273 -9.19 8.17 7.47
CA TYR A 273 -9.62 8.08 6.09
C TYR A 273 -10.76 7.08 5.93
N ASP A 274 -11.93 7.59 5.53
CA ASP A 274 -12.99 6.77 4.98
C ASP A 274 -12.50 6.22 3.63
N SER A 275 -12.24 4.91 3.58
CA SER A 275 -11.65 4.26 2.42
C SER A 275 -12.67 4.06 1.30
N PHE A 276 -12.17 3.79 0.10
CA PHE A 276 -13.01 3.17 -0.94
C PHE A 276 -13.53 1.81 -0.47
N LEU A 277 -14.58 1.33 -1.13
CA LEU A 277 -15.22 0.04 -0.84
C LEU A 277 -14.37 -1.11 -1.41
N SER A 278 -13.21 -1.33 -0.79
CA SER A 278 -12.23 -2.35 -1.13
C SER A 278 -11.48 -2.79 0.12
N GLU A 279 -11.44 -4.09 0.38
CA GLU A 279 -10.71 -4.67 1.51
C GLU A 279 -9.27 -5.02 1.10
N GLU A 280 -9.09 -5.71 -0.03
CA GLU A 280 -7.79 -6.25 -0.45
C GLU A 280 -6.73 -5.16 -0.64
N ALA A 281 -7.01 -4.17 -1.48
CA ALA A 281 -6.05 -3.12 -1.80
C ALA A 281 -5.80 -2.18 -0.61
N VAL A 282 -6.85 -1.89 0.19
CA VAL A 282 -6.74 -1.00 1.34
C VAL A 282 -5.96 -1.67 2.47
N LEU A 283 -6.24 -2.93 2.81
CA LEU A 283 -5.47 -3.66 3.82
C LEU A 283 -4.01 -3.83 3.38
N ALA A 284 -3.76 -4.11 2.09
CA ALA A 284 -2.39 -4.17 1.56
C ALA A 284 -1.66 -2.83 1.68
N PHE A 285 -2.36 -1.72 1.43
CA PHE A 285 -1.81 -0.38 1.61
C PHE A 285 -1.44 -0.12 3.08
N GLU A 286 -2.34 -0.43 4.02
CA GLU A 286 -2.09 -0.23 5.45
C GLU A 286 -0.98 -1.14 5.99
N TYR A 287 -0.84 -2.37 5.49
CA TYR A 287 0.33 -3.21 5.76
C TYR A 287 1.62 -2.53 5.29
N GLY A 288 1.63 -2.01 4.06
CA GLY A 288 2.76 -1.26 3.51
C GLY A 288 3.12 -0.06 4.39
N PHE A 289 2.13 0.73 4.79
CA PHE A 289 2.33 1.89 5.67
C PHE A 289 2.91 1.46 7.03
N ALA A 290 2.26 0.51 7.72
CA ALA A 290 2.65 0.04 9.04
C ALA A 290 4.07 -0.53 9.09
N THR A 291 4.51 -1.25 8.05
CA THR A 291 5.90 -1.76 7.96
C THR A 291 6.95 -0.64 7.84
N THR A 292 6.54 0.58 7.50
CA THR A 292 7.41 1.74 7.31
C THR A 292 7.36 2.80 8.41
N THR A 293 6.44 2.67 9.37
CA THR A 293 6.22 3.66 10.43
C THR A 293 6.13 3.00 11.82
N PRO A 294 7.26 2.54 12.39
CA PRO A 294 7.27 1.70 13.59
C PRO A 294 6.78 2.42 14.86
N ASN A 295 6.85 3.75 14.89
CA ASN A 295 6.42 4.57 16.04
C ASN A 295 4.96 5.05 15.94
N SER A 296 4.16 4.48 15.03
CA SER A 296 2.78 4.90 14.77
C SER A 296 1.79 3.78 15.02
N LEU A 297 0.62 4.11 15.56
CA LEU A 297 -0.51 3.20 15.58
C LEU A 297 -1.20 3.26 14.21
N VAL A 298 -1.17 2.15 13.47
CA VAL A 298 -1.82 2.02 12.16
C VAL A 298 -2.94 1.01 12.29
N ILE A 299 -4.16 1.44 11.96
CA ILE A 299 -5.38 0.67 12.13
C ILE A 299 -6.07 0.52 10.78
N TRP A 300 -6.41 -0.71 10.44
CA TRP A 300 -7.41 -1.02 9.43
C TRP A 300 -8.68 -1.55 10.10
N GLU A 301 -9.84 -0.97 9.80
CA GLU A 301 -11.14 -1.43 10.32
C GLU A 301 -12.01 -1.95 9.18
N ALA A 302 -12.43 -3.21 9.30
CA ALA A 302 -13.46 -3.77 8.45
C ALA A 302 -14.84 -3.23 8.87
N GLN A 303 -15.75 -3.01 7.92
CA GLN A 303 -17.11 -2.55 8.26
C GLN A 303 -17.82 -3.56 9.18
N PHE A 304 -17.69 -4.86 8.85
CA PHE A 304 -17.93 -6.02 9.71
C PHE A 304 -16.76 -7.00 9.51
N GLY A 305 -16.41 -7.76 10.54
CA GLY A 305 -15.26 -8.68 10.49
C GLY A 305 -15.39 -9.76 9.41
N ASP A 306 -16.63 -10.12 9.05
CA ASP A 306 -16.96 -11.10 8.01
C ASP A 306 -16.34 -10.76 6.64
N PHE A 307 -16.16 -9.47 6.32
CA PHE A 307 -15.67 -8.97 5.03
C PHE A 307 -14.15 -9.01 4.87
N ALA A 308 -13.40 -9.26 5.95
CA ALA A 308 -11.93 -9.33 5.87
C ALA A 308 -11.42 -10.47 4.97
N ASN A 309 -12.27 -11.45 4.66
CA ASN A 309 -11.96 -12.51 3.70
C ASN A 309 -11.70 -12.00 2.27
N GLY A 310 -12.20 -10.82 1.89
CA GLY A 310 -11.85 -10.17 0.62
C GLY A 310 -10.36 -9.84 0.52
N ALA A 311 -9.67 -9.69 1.66
CA ALA A 311 -8.25 -9.41 1.75
C ALA A 311 -7.41 -10.62 2.23
N GLN A 312 -7.92 -11.85 2.09
CA GLN A 312 -7.28 -13.05 2.63
C GLN A 312 -5.84 -13.24 2.13
N VAL A 313 -5.54 -12.90 0.87
CA VAL A 313 -4.17 -12.97 0.33
C VAL A 313 -3.21 -12.08 1.12
N VAL A 314 -3.65 -10.89 1.53
CA VAL A 314 -2.84 -9.97 2.35
C VAL A 314 -2.61 -10.55 3.73
N ILE A 315 -3.64 -11.14 4.34
CA ILE A 315 -3.55 -11.79 5.65
C ILE A 315 -2.56 -12.96 5.60
N ASP A 316 -2.73 -13.88 4.66
CA ASP A 316 -1.96 -15.11 4.58
C ASP A 316 -0.50 -14.85 4.16
N GLN A 317 -0.30 -13.99 3.16
CA GLN A 317 1.01 -13.86 2.53
C GLN A 317 1.87 -12.73 3.09
N PHE A 318 1.29 -11.80 3.84
CA PHE A 318 1.99 -10.64 4.38
C PHE A 318 1.84 -10.50 5.89
N ILE A 319 0.62 -10.39 6.42
CA ILE A 319 0.39 -10.09 7.84
C ILE A 319 0.86 -11.24 8.74
N THR A 320 0.48 -12.48 8.41
CA THR A 320 0.83 -13.65 9.25
C THR A 320 2.23 -14.19 8.99
N SER A 321 2.81 -13.93 7.81
CA SER A 321 4.03 -14.62 7.37
C SER A 321 5.19 -13.69 6.98
N GLY A 322 4.98 -12.37 6.94
CA GLY A 322 5.98 -11.41 6.47
C GLY A 322 7.24 -11.32 7.32
N GLU A 323 7.12 -11.48 8.64
CA GLU A 323 8.27 -11.55 9.55
C GLU A 323 9.11 -12.80 9.25
N SER A 324 8.49 -13.98 9.23
CA SER A 324 9.17 -15.25 9.01
C SER A 324 9.79 -15.37 7.61
N LYS A 325 9.11 -14.85 6.57
CA LYS A 325 9.57 -14.94 5.17
C LYS A 325 10.64 -13.90 4.83
N TRP A 326 10.54 -12.69 5.38
CA TRP A 326 11.31 -11.53 4.90
C TRP A 326 11.96 -10.70 6.00
N GLY A 327 11.81 -11.08 7.27
CA GLY A 327 12.30 -10.30 8.41
C GLY A 327 11.60 -8.95 8.54
N ARG A 328 10.35 -8.82 8.06
CA ARG A 328 9.59 -7.57 8.07
C ARG A 328 8.63 -7.52 9.25
N LEU A 329 8.89 -6.61 10.18
CA LEU A 329 7.98 -6.29 11.28
C LEU A 329 6.85 -5.37 10.82
N CYS A 330 5.68 -5.54 11.44
CA CYS A 330 4.47 -4.79 11.14
C CYS A 330 3.62 -4.66 12.41
N GLY A 331 3.34 -3.42 12.84
CA GLY A 331 2.49 -3.12 13.99
C GLY A 331 1.02 -2.85 13.64
N LEU A 332 0.55 -3.34 12.48
CA LEU A 332 -0.80 -3.11 11.99
C LEU A 332 -1.84 -3.72 12.94
N THR A 333 -2.84 -2.93 13.32
CA THR A 333 -4.01 -3.37 14.08
C THR A 333 -5.19 -3.59 13.14
N MET A 334 -5.79 -4.78 13.19
CA MET A 334 -7.03 -5.08 12.45
C MET A 334 -8.22 -5.06 13.41
N LEU A 335 -9.15 -4.13 13.20
CA LEU A 335 -10.43 -4.11 13.91
C LEU A 335 -11.47 -4.86 13.10
N LEU A 336 -11.95 -5.97 13.65
CA LEU A 336 -12.90 -6.87 13.01
C LEU A 336 -14.16 -6.99 13.89
N PRO A 337 -15.20 -6.18 13.63
CA PRO A 337 -16.44 -6.27 14.39
C PRO A 337 -17.01 -7.69 14.36
N HIS A 338 -17.36 -8.22 15.53
CA HIS A 338 -17.76 -9.61 15.72
C HIS A 338 -18.84 -9.74 16.79
N GLY A 339 -19.88 -10.54 16.52
CA GLY A 339 -20.93 -10.80 17.49
C GLY A 339 -22.13 -11.52 16.88
N TYR A 340 -22.62 -12.57 17.53
CA TYR A 340 -23.81 -13.30 17.10
C TYR A 340 -25.09 -12.62 17.60
N GLU A 341 -25.52 -11.58 16.90
CA GLU A 341 -26.65 -10.72 17.28
C GLU A 341 -27.91 -10.93 16.41
N GLY A 342 -27.93 -11.97 15.58
CA GLY A 342 -29.08 -12.30 14.72
C GLY A 342 -29.14 -11.50 13.41
N GLN A 343 -28.05 -10.85 13.00
CA GLN A 343 -27.96 -10.03 11.78
C GLN A 343 -27.65 -10.84 10.50
N GLY A 344 -27.55 -12.18 10.61
CA GLY A 344 -27.30 -13.07 9.48
C GLY A 344 -25.83 -13.49 9.32
N PRO A 345 -25.54 -14.39 8.36
CA PRO A 345 -24.24 -15.05 8.26
C PRO A 345 -23.07 -14.14 7.85
N GLU A 346 -23.34 -12.99 7.24
CA GLU A 346 -22.33 -12.01 6.81
C GLU A 346 -22.16 -10.82 7.78
N HIS A 347 -22.80 -10.87 8.95
CA HIS A 347 -22.73 -9.81 9.97
C HIS A 347 -22.63 -10.40 11.38
N SER A 348 -21.93 -11.54 11.52
CA SER A 348 -21.85 -12.27 12.79
C SER A 348 -20.43 -12.68 13.16
N SER A 349 -19.62 -13.11 12.19
CA SER A 349 -18.36 -13.79 12.44
C SER A 349 -17.19 -13.16 11.71
N ALA A 350 -16.26 -12.62 12.49
CA ALA A 350 -14.92 -12.31 12.01
C ALA A 350 -14.08 -13.56 11.68
N ARG A 351 -14.63 -14.78 11.85
CA ARG A 351 -13.95 -16.06 11.61
C ARG A 351 -12.69 -16.23 12.46
N LEU A 352 -12.83 -15.99 13.76
CA LEU A 352 -11.73 -16.04 14.73
C LEU A 352 -10.95 -17.36 14.65
N GLU A 353 -11.60 -18.47 14.34
CA GLU A 353 -10.99 -19.79 14.18
C GLU A 353 -9.94 -19.88 13.06
N ARG A 354 -9.91 -18.90 12.14
CA ARG A 354 -8.95 -18.83 11.04
C ARG A 354 -7.67 -18.06 11.39
N TYR A 355 -7.77 -17.09 12.29
CA TYR A 355 -6.64 -16.31 12.79
C TYR A 355 -5.94 -17.09 13.91
#